data_AF-A0A830SNW7-F1
#
_entry.id   AF-A0A830SNW7-F1
#
_cell.length_a   1.000
_cell.length_b   1.000
_cell.length_c   1.000
_cell.angle_alpha   90.00
_cell.angle_beta   90.00
_cell.angle_gamma   90.00
#
_symmetry.space_group_name_H-M   'P 1'
#
loop_
_entity.id
_entity.type
_entity.pdbx_description
1 polymer ?
#
loop_
_entity_poly.entity_id
_entity_poly.type
_entity_poly.pdbx_seq_one_letter_code
_entity_poly.pdbx_strand_id
1 'polypeptide(L)'
;RTAERFQKWVEMGVLTVTDGAEVDYRYILEEAKAANKISPVSESPIDPFGATGLSHDLADEDLNPVTIVQNFANMSDPMKELEAAIESGRFHHDGNPIMTWCIGNVVGKNMPGNDDLVKPVKEQAENKIDGAVALIMAVGRAMLYEKEDTLSDHIESYGIRSL
;
A
#
# COMPACT_ATOMS: atom_id res chain seq x y z
N ARG A 1 -23.74 11.40 8.18
CA ARG A 1 -22.63 11.68 7.23
C ARG A 1 -21.72 10.48 7.02
N THR A 2 -20.90 10.05 7.98
CA THR A 2 -19.96 8.93 7.77
C THR A 2 -20.65 7.57 7.68
N ALA A 3 -21.62 7.30 8.55
CA ALA A 3 -22.41 6.06 8.50
C ALA A 3 -23.16 5.88 7.17
N GLU A 4 -23.81 6.94 6.65
CA GLU A 4 -24.50 6.90 5.35
C GLU A 4 -23.55 6.63 4.18
N ARG A 5 -22.30 7.10 4.26
CA ARG A 5 -21.27 6.84 3.25
C ARG A 5 -20.86 5.37 3.25
N PHE A 6 -20.59 4.81 4.43
CA PHE A 6 -20.27 3.38 4.56
C PHE A 6 -21.42 2.51 4.07
N GLN A 7 -22.66 2.83 4.44
CA GLN A 7 -23.83 2.09 3.98
C GLN A 7 -23.94 2.10 2.45
N LYS A 8 -23.74 3.24 1.80
CA LYS A 8 -23.72 3.32 0.32
C LYS A 8 -22.66 2.42 -0.29
N TRP A 9 -21.48 2.32 0.31
CA TRP A 9 -20.42 1.44 -0.21
C TRP A 9 -20.73 -0.04 -0.05
N VAL A 10 -21.43 -0.40 1.03
CA VAL A 10 -21.97 -1.76 1.19
C VAL A 10 -23.00 -2.04 0.10
N GLU A 11 -23.95 -1.12 -0.13
CA GLU A 11 -24.96 -1.25 -1.19
C GLU A 11 -24.34 -1.31 -2.60
N MET A 12 -23.21 -0.63 -2.81
CA MET A 12 -22.43 -0.69 -4.06
C MET A 12 -21.57 -1.95 -4.19
N GLY A 13 -21.45 -2.78 -3.13
CA GLY A 13 -20.61 -3.99 -3.13
C GLY A 13 -19.11 -3.72 -3.12
N VAL A 14 -18.68 -2.49 -2.80
CA VAL A 14 -17.25 -2.12 -2.73
C VAL A 14 -16.70 -2.13 -1.31
N LEU A 15 -17.55 -2.40 -0.31
CA LEU A 15 -17.19 -2.57 1.09
C LEU A 15 -17.85 -3.84 1.64
N THR A 16 -17.03 -4.79 2.06
CA THR A 16 -17.47 -5.98 2.77
C THR A 16 -17.52 -5.69 4.26
N VAL A 17 -18.64 -6.01 4.90
CA VAL A 17 -18.80 -5.91 6.36
C VAL A 17 -18.58 -7.30 6.96
N THR A 18 -17.71 -7.38 7.95
CA THR A 18 -17.50 -8.60 8.75
C THR A 18 -18.33 -8.52 10.02
N ASP A 19 -18.87 -9.66 10.45
CA ASP A 19 -19.58 -9.76 11.73
C ASP A 19 -18.62 -9.58 12.92
N GLY A 20 -19.12 -9.00 14.00
CA GLY A 20 -18.37 -8.76 15.23
C GLY A 20 -17.93 -7.32 15.44
N ALA A 21 -17.28 -7.07 16.59
CA ALA A 21 -16.78 -5.74 16.97
C ALA A 21 -15.26 -5.59 16.81
N GLU A 22 -14.58 -6.67 16.41
CA GLU A 22 -13.13 -6.73 16.26
C GLU A 22 -12.76 -7.09 14.82
N VAL A 23 -11.55 -6.71 14.42
CA VAL A 23 -11.01 -7.05 13.10
C VAL A 23 -10.69 -8.54 13.06
N ASP A 24 -11.38 -9.30 12.20
CA ASP A 24 -11.08 -10.72 11.98
C ASP A 24 -9.99 -10.87 10.91
N TYR A 25 -8.76 -11.10 11.36
CA TYR A 25 -7.59 -11.25 10.50
C TYR A 25 -7.69 -12.44 9.52
N ARG A 26 -8.55 -13.43 9.77
CA ARG A 26 -8.75 -14.55 8.86
C ARG A 26 -9.41 -14.10 7.55
N TYR A 27 -10.34 -13.15 7.63
CA TYR A 27 -10.93 -12.54 6.42
C TYR A 27 -9.87 -11.73 5.66
N ILE A 28 -9.03 -10.99 6.37
CA ILE A 28 -7.96 -10.21 5.75
C ILE A 28 -6.95 -11.13 5.03
N LEU A 29 -6.57 -12.24 5.65
CA LEU A 29 -5.68 -13.23 5.05
C LEU A 29 -6.27 -13.84 3.77
N GLU A 30 -7.53 -14.27 3.81
CA GLU A 30 -8.20 -14.86 2.64
C GLU A 30 -8.36 -13.85 1.50
N GLU A 31 -8.67 -12.59 1.82
CA GLU A 31 -8.69 -11.51 0.83
C GLU A 31 -7.29 -11.24 0.24
N ALA A 32 -6.24 -11.25 1.06
CA ALA A 32 -4.87 -11.10 0.59
C ALA A 32 -4.47 -12.25 -0.36
N LYS A 33 -4.83 -13.50 -0.02
CA LYS A 33 -4.62 -14.67 -0.89
C LYS A 33 -5.40 -14.57 -2.19
N ALA A 34 -6.65 -14.09 -2.14
CA ALA A 34 -7.46 -13.88 -3.33
C ALA A 34 -6.86 -12.80 -4.24
N ALA A 35 -6.40 -11.69 -3.67
CA ALA A 35 -5.71 -10.63 -4.40
C ALA A 35 -4.41 -11.14 -5.04
N ASN A 36 -3.61 -11.93 -4.32
CA ASN A 36 -2.36 -12.51 -4.82
C ASN A 36 -2.57 -13.45 -6.02
N LYS A 37 -3.71 -14.16 -6.07
CA LYS A 37 -4.04 -15.01 -7.22
C LYS A 37 -4.33 -14.20 -8.49
N ILE A 38 -4.86 -12.98 -8.34
CA ILE A 38 -5.20 -12.10 -9.46
C ILE A 38 -3.97 -11.31 -9.90
N SER A 39 -3.23 -10.77 -8.93
CA SER A 39 -2.02 -9.99 -9.14
C SER A 39 -0.96 -10.47 -8.15
N PRO A 40 -0.09 -11.42 -8.55
CA PRO A 40 0.95 -11.94 -7.68
C PRO A 40 1.89 -10.84 -7.19
N VAL A 41 2.15 -10.83 -5.89
CA VAL A 41 3.08 -9.92 -5.25
C VAL A 41 4.20 -10.69 -4.56
N SER A 42 5.40 -10.12 -4.61
CA SER A 42 6.58 -10.71 -3.98
C SER A 42 6.66 -10.40 -2.48
N GLU A 43 6.08 -9.28 -2.05
CA GLU A 43 6.16 -8.75 -0.70
C GLU A 43 4.86 -8.04 -0.31
N SER A 44 4.53 -8.08 0.98
CA SER A 44 3.33 -7.43 1.53
C SER A 44 3.72 -6.46 2.65
N PRO A 45 3.79 -5.14 2.39
CA PRO A 45 4.10 -4.20 3.45
C PRO A 45 2.98 -4.15 4.50
N ILE A 46 3.36 -4.17 5.77
CA ILE A 46 2.42 -4.22 6.89
C ILE A 46 2.81 -3.25 8.01
N ASP A 47 1.80 -2.64 8.64
CA ASP A 47 2.00 -1.86 9.86
C ASP A 47 2.23 -2.82 11.05
N PRO A 48 3.29 -2.64 11.86
CA PRO A 48 3.53 -3.48 13.05
C PRO A 48 2.39 -3.51 14.08
N PHE A 49 1.51 -2.50 14.15
CA PHE A 49 0.50 -2.43 15.20
C PHE A 49 -0.58 -3.50 15.05
N GLY A 50 -0.57 -4.49 15.96
CA GLY A 50 -1.64 -5.49 16.08
C GLY A 50 -1.61 -6.60 15.03
N ALA A 51 -0.62 -6.60 14.14
CA ALA A 51 -0.57 -7.48 12.98
C ALA A 51 0.46 -8.63 13.07
N THR A 52 1.10 -8.84 14.22
CA THR A 52 2.13 -9.90 14.38
C THR A 52 1.63 -11.29 13.97
N GLY A 53 0.39 -11.65 14.32
CA GLY A 53 -0.21 -12.92 13.92
C GLY A 53 -0.40 -13.00 12.41
N LEU A 54 -1.00 -11.96 11.82
CA LEU A 54 -1.20 -11.87 10.36
C LEU A 54 0.13 -11.93 9.59
N SER A 55 1.22 -11.36 10.11
CA SER A 55 2.54 -11.47 9.49
C SER A 55 3.05 -12.91 9.41
N HIS A 56 2.78 -13.76 10.40
CA HIS A 56 3.16 -15.17 10.29
C HIS A 56 2.31 -15.90 9.24
N ASP A 57 1.00 -15.67 9.27
CA ASP A 57 0.08 -16.32 8.33
C ASP A 57 0.33 -15.91 6.87
N LEU A 58 0.67 -14.64 6.62
CA LEU A 58 1.07 -14.16 5.29
C LEU A 58 2.39 -14.79 4.83
N ALA A 59 3.35 -14.99 5.73
CA ALA A 59 4.62 -15.63 5.38
C ALA A 59 4.43 -17.09 4.99
N ASP A 60 3.54 -17.82 5.68
CA ASP A 60 3.20 -19.21 5.35
C ASP A 60 2.52 -19.37 3.97
N GLU A 61 1.99 -18.28 3.42
CA GLU A 61 1.36 -18.20 2.10
C GLU A 61 2.28 -17.54 1.03
N ASP A 62 3.59 -17.48 1.31
CA ASP A 62 4.63 -16.91 0.42
C ASP A 62 4.42 -15.42 0.05
N LEU A 63 3.66 -14.67 0.86
CA LEU A 63 3.38 -13.24 0.63
C LEU A 63 4.44 -12.29 1.23
N ASN A 64 5.47 -12.86 1.88
CA ASN A 64 6.65 -12.18 2.46
C ASN A 64 6.33 -10.82 3.09
N PRO A 65 5.72 -10.78 4.27
CA PRO A 65 5.32 -9.53 4.88
C PRO A 65 6.53 -8.71 5.36
N VAL A 66 6.52 -7.42 5.04
CA VAL A 66 7.58 -6.48 5.40
C VAL A 66 7.02 -5.43 6.34
N THR A 67 7.50 -5.42 7.59
CA THR A 67 7.05 -4.46 8.60
C THR A 67 7.56 -3.05 8.29
N ILE A 68 6.64 -2.10 8.13
CA ILE A 68 6.94 -0.68 7.89
C ILE A 68 6.33 0.17 9.00
N VAL A 69 7.19 0.79 9.81
CA VAL A 69 6.76 1.77 10.81
C VAL A 69 6.40 3.08 10.09
N GLN A 70 5.22 3.64 10.39
CA GLN A 70 4.72 4.89 9.78
C GLN A 70 5.40 6.16 10.34
N ASN A 71 6.73 6.25 10.21
CA ASN A 71 7.53 7.40 10.60
C ASN A 71 7.94 8.25 9.38
N PHE A 72 8.56 9.41 9.62
CA PHE A 72 8.99 10.30 8.53
C PHE A 72 9.99 9.64 7.56
N ALA A 73 10.91 8.82 8.08
CA ALA A 73 11.93 8.17 7.25
C ALA A 73 11.35 7.17 6.25
N ASN A 74 10.36 6.37 6.67
CA ASN A 74 9.76 5.34 5.84
C ASN A 74 8.64 5.89 4.92
N MET A 75 8.01 7.01 5.27
CA MET A 75 6.83 7.50 4.57
C MET A 75 7.12 8.68 3.62
N SER A 76 8.19 9.44 3.85
CA SER A 76 8.48 10.66 3.08
C SER A 76 8.78 10.36 1.61
N ASP A 77 9.75 9.50 1.32
CA ASP A 77 10.15 9.22 -0.06
C ASP A 77 9.03 8.54 -0.87
N PRO A 78 8.32 7.53 -0.33
CA PRO A 78 7.21 6.93 -1.05
C PRO A 78 6.03 7.88 -1.29
N MET A 79 5.78 8.82 -0.38
CA MET A 79 4.75 9.84 -0.57
C MET A 79 5.11 10.79 -1.71
N LYS A 80 6.38 11.22 -1.79
CA LYS A 80 6.88 12.07 -2.89
C LYS A 80 6.86 11.35 -4.24
N GLU A 81 7.26 10.08 -4.27
CA GLU A 81 7.20 9.29 -5.52
C GLU A 81 5.75 9.08 -5.96
N LEU A 82 4.82 8.79 -5.05
CA LEU A 82 3.41 8.66 -5.40
C LEU A 82 2.86 9.96 -6.01
N GLU A 83 3.18 11.12 -5.41
CA GLU A 83 2.81 12.44 -5.96
C GLU A 83 3.40 12.64 -7.36
N ALA A 84 4.71 12.42 -7.54
CA ALA A 84 5.38 12.53 -8.83
C ALA A 84 4.81 11.55 -9.88
N ALA A 85 4.46 10.33 -9.48
CA ALA A 85 3.86 9.34 -10.37
C ALA A 85 2.43 9.72 -10.80
N ILE A 86 1.66 10.36 -9.92
CA ILE A 86 0.35 10.92 -10.25
C ILE A 86 0.49 12.10 -11.21
N GLU A 87 1.35 13.07 -10.90
CA GLU A 87 1.55 14.28 -11.73
C GLU A 87 2.09 13.94 -13.12
N SER A 88 2.98 12.95 -13.22
CA SER A 88 3.54 12.48 -14.49
C SER A 88 2.62 11.52 -15.26
N GLY A 89 1.46 11.14 -14.69
CA GLY A 89 0.51 10.22 -15.32
C GLY A 89 0.99 8.76 -15.39
N ARG A 90 1.96 8.36 -14.57
CA ARG A 90 2.44 6.97 -14.47
C ARG A 90 1.60 6.13 -13.52
N PHE A 91 0.94 6.76 -12.54
CA PHE A 91 0.09 6.07 -11.60
C PHE A 91 -1.36 6.02 -12.07
N HIS A 92 -1.98 4.85 -11.97
CA HIS A 92 -3.38 4.61 -12.33
C HIS A 92 -4.05 3.83 -11.22
N HIS A 93 -5.26 4.23 -10.83
CA HIS A 93 -6.12 3.47 -9.93
C HIS A 93 -7.45 3.18 -10.61
N ASP A 94 -8.16 2.17 -10.12
CA ASP A 94 -9.40 1.61 -10.68
C ASP A 94 -10.66 2.48 -10.49
N GLY A 95 -10.53 3.69 -9.94
CA GLY A 95 -11.66 4.54 -9.59
C GLY A 95 -12.45 4.08 -8.35
N ASN A 96 -11.92 3.16 -7.52
CA ASN A 96 -12.61 2.74 -6.31
C ASN A 96 -12.96 3.95 -5.42
N PRO A 97 -14.24 4.12 -5.02
CA PRO A 97 -14.69 5.32 -4.31
C PRO A 97 -14.15 5.41 -2.88
N ILE A 98 -13.79 4.27 -2.27
CA ILE A 98 -13.15 4.23 -0.94
C ILE A 98 -11.72 4.70 -1.05
N MET A 99 -10.96 4.19 -2.03
CA MET A 99 -9.59 4.65 -2.29
C MET A 99 -9.57 6.15 -2.61
N THR A 100 -10.46 6.60 -3.48
CA THR A 100 -10.62 8.02 -3.82
C THR A 100 -10.87 8.88 -2.59
N TRP A 101 -11.75 8.42 -1.68
CA TRP A 101 -12.00 9.12 -0.43
C TRP A 101 -10.80 9.13 0.50
N CYS A 102 -10.10 8.00 0.66
CA CYS A 102 -8.90 7.90 1.50
C CYS A 102 -7.81 8.86 1.02
N ILE A 103 -7.52 8.87 -0.28
CA ILE A 103 -6.53 9.78 -0.88
C ILE A 103 -6.92 11.24 -0.67
N GLY A 104 -8.20 11.59 -0.89
CA GLY A 104 -8.70 12.95 -0.67
C GLY A 104 -8.67 13.43 0.78
N ASN A 105 -8.45 12.53 1.74
CA ASN A 105 -8.31 12.87 3.16
C ASN A 105 -6.84 13.00 3.63
N VAL A 106 -5.86 12.65 2.78
CA VAL A 106 -4.45 12.70 3.14
C VAL A 106 -3.98 14.14 3.17
N VAL A 107 -3.29 14.49 4.25
CA VAL A 107 -2.55 15.74 4.39
C VAL A 107 -1.11 15.42 4.75
N GLY A 108 -0.16 16.11 4.09
CA GLY A 108 1.25 16.03 4.43
C GLY A 108 1.55 16.80 5.71
N LYS A 109 2.07 16.11 6.73
CA LYS A 109 2.66 16.76 7.90
C LYS A 109 4.16 16.76 7.75
N ASN A 110 4.77 17.94 7.78
CA ASN A 110 6.22 18.08 7.78
C ASN A 110 6.83 17.81 9.16
N MET A 111 8.09 17.39 9.17
CA MET A 111 8.85 17.21 10.39
C MET A 111 9.19 18.60 10.98
N PRO A 112 9.00 18.83 12.29
CA PRO A 112 9.37 20.10 12.90
C PRO A 112 10.86 20.41 12.67
N GLY A 113 11.14 21.53 12.00
CA GLY A 113 12.51 21.95 11.67
C GLY A 113 13.11 21.30 10.42
N ASN A 114 12.34 20.50 9.67
CA ASN A 114 12.74 19.95 8.38
C ASN A 114 11.53 19.85 7.44
N ASP A 115 11.41 20.80 6.52
CA ASP A 115 10.31 20.88 5.55
C ASP A 115 10.45 19.86 4.40
N ASP A 116 11.60 19.19 4.28
CA ASP A 116 11.80 18.16 3.25
C ASP A 116 11.23 16.80 3.67
N LEU A 117 11.01 16.55 4.96
CA LEU A 117 10.47 15.27 5.44
C LEU A 117 8.98 15.39 5.73
N VAL A 118 8.18 14.64 4.98
CA VAL A 118 6.71 14.63 5.08
C VAL A 118 6.21 13.25 5.48
N LYS A 119 5.06 13.19 6.16
CA LYS A 119 4.33 11.94 6.35
C LYS A 119 2.82 12.14 6.19
N PRO A 120 2.07 11.11 5.76
CA PRO A 120 0.63 11.22 5.64
C PRO A 120 -0.02 11.31 7.03
N VAL A 121 -0.92 12.26 7.18
CA VAL A 121 -1.85 12.37 8.31
C VAL A 121 -3.24 12.68 7.80
N LYS A 122 -4.22 12.67 8.69
CA LYS A 122 -5.59 13.10 8.44
C LYS A 122 -5.90 14.36 9.24
N GLU A 123 -6.71 15.26 8.68
CA GLU A 123 -7.11 16.48 9.40
C GLU A 123 -8.14 16.22 10.49
N GLN A 124 -9.13 15.37 10.19
CA GLN A 124 -10.26 15.10 11.08
C GLN A 124 -10.20 13.66 11.58
N ALA A 125 -10.60 13.43 12.83
CA ALA A 125 -10.57 12.10 13.44
C ALA A 125 -11.45 11.08 12.70
N GLU A 126 -12.58 11.52 12.14
CA GLU A 126 -13.54 10.71 11.37
C GLU A 126 -13.06 10.31 9.98
N ASN A 127 -12.05 10.99 9.44
CA ASN A 127 -11.46 10.64 8.15
C ASN A 127 -10.70 9.31 8.26
N LYS A 128 -10.67 8.59 7.13
CA LYS A 128 -9.86 7.39 6.96
C LYS A 128 -8.85 7.65 5.85
N ILE A 129 -7.65 7.12 6.06
CA ILE A 129 -6.51 7.20 5.13
C ILE A 129 -5.85 5.83 4.99
N ASP A 130 -6.44 4.77 5.54
CA ASP A 130 -5.82 3.44 5.63
C ASP A 130 -5.44 2.90 4.24
N GLY A 131 -6.35 3.04 3.26
CA GLY A 131 -6.05 2.66 1.87
C GLY A 131 -4.93 3.50 1.24
N ALA A 132 -4.85 4.80 1.56
CA ALA A 132 -3.79 5.67 1.07
C ALA A 132 -2.43 5.34 1.71
N VAL A 133 -2.41 5.06 3.02
CA VAL A 133 -1.20 4.64 3.74
C VAL A 133 -0.72 3.29 3.22
N ALA A 134 -1.61 2.32 3.01
CA ALA A 134 -1.28 1.03 2.40
C ALA A 134 -0.66 1.20 1.02
N LEU A 135 -1.23 2.08 0.18
CA LEU A 135 -0.68 2.41 -1.12
C LEU A 135 0.72 3.05 -1.02
N ILE A 136 0.91 4.02 -0.13
CA ILE A 136 2.21 4.69 0.06
C ILE A 136 3.26 3.67 0.51
N MET A 137 2.91 2.75 1.41
CA MET A 137 3.81 1.68 1.83
C MET A 137 4.16 0.72 0.68
N ALA A 138 3.18 0.38 -0.18
CA ALA A 138 3.39 -0.43 -1.37
C ALA A 138 4.33 0.25 -2.38
N VAL A 139 4.15 1.56 -2.63
CA VAL A 139 5.09 2.36 -3.44
C VAL A 139 6.49 2.30 -2.85
N GLY A 140 6.62 2.43 -1.53
CA GLY A 140 7.92 2.36 -0.87
C GLY A 140 8.64 1.03 -1.07
N ARG A 141 7.90 -0.09 -1.11
CA ARG A 141 8.49 -1.39 -1.47
C ARG A 141 8.82 -1.47 -2.96
N ALA A 142 7.94 -0.98 -3.83
CA ALA A 142 8.18 -0.97 -5.27
C ALA A 142 9.42 -0.14 -5.66
N MET A 143 9.70 0.95 -4.96
CA MET A 143 10.90 1.79 -5.19
C MET A 143 12.21 1.06 -4.86
N LEU A 144 12.18 0.11 -3.93
CA LEU A 144 13.35 -0.68 -3.52
C LEU A 144 13.52 -1.94 -4.37
N TYR A 145 12.59 -2.22 -5.28
CA TYR A 145 12.69 -3.35 -6.18
C TYR A 145 13.79 -3.08 -7.21
N GLU A 146 14.96 -3.69 -6.99
CA GLU A 146 15.99 -3.79 -8.01
C GLU A 146 15.58 -4.88 -8.99
N LYS A 147 15.33 -4.51 -10.25
CA LYS A 147 15.14 -5.49 -11.32
C LYS A 147 16.44 -6.28 -11.43
N GLU A 148 16.42 -7.57 -11.13
CA GLU A 148 17.51 -8.45 -11.52
C GLU A 148 17.63 -8.40 -13.04
N ASP A 149 18.79 -7.94 -13.55
CA ASP A 149 19.10 -8.04 -14.97
C ASP A 149 19.06 -9.51 -15.35
N THR A 150 18.06 -9.87 -16.15
CA THR A 150 17.98 -11.24 -16.64
C THR A 150 19.17 -11.51 -17.56
N LEU A 151 19.55 -12.78 -17.72
CA LEU A 151 20.58 -13.14 -18.70
C LEU A 151 20.22 -12.61 -20.10
N SER A 152 18.92 -12.53 -20.41
CA SER A 152 18.40 -11.91 -21.63
C SER A 152 18.69 -10.41 -21.68
N ASP A 153 18.37 -9.64 -20.63
CA ASP A 153 18.66 -8.20 -20.55
C ASP A 153 20.18 -7.94 -20.68
N HIS A 154 21.01 -8.81 -20.08
CA HIS A 154 22.47 -8.73 -20.17
C HIS A 154 22.99 -9.06 -21.57
N ILE A 155 22.46 -10.09 -22.24
CA ILE A 155 22.86 -10.45 -23.61
C ILE A 155 22.41 -9.37 -24.61
N GLU A 156 21.23 -8.77 -24.43
CA GLU A 156 20.77 -7.65 -25.26
C GLU A 156 21.67 -6.42 -25.11
N SER A 157 22.12 -6.14 -23.89
CA SER A 157 22.93 -4.96 -23.58
C SER A 157 24.41 -5.12 -23.97
N TYR A 158 24.99 -6.32 -23.81
CA TYR A 158 26.44 -6.54 -23.93
C TYR A 158 26.84 -7.50 -25.06
N GLY A 159 25.86 -8.16 -25.69
CA GLY A 159 26.07 -9.18 -26.72
C GLY A 159 26.69 -10.47 -26.17
N ILE A 160 26.69 -11.53 -26.98
CA ILE A 160 27.42 -12.75 -26.65
C ILE A 160 28.90 -12.52 -26.99
N ARG A 161 29.75 -12.27 -25.99
CA ARG A 161 31.20 -12.38 -26.16
C ARG A 161 31.62 -13.81 -25.83
N SER A 162 32.07 -14.55 -26.84
CA SER A 162 32.71 -15.85 -26.65
C SER A 162 33.99 -15.67 -25.84
N LEU A 163 34.18 -16.51 -24.81
CA LEU A 163 35.45 -16.69 -24.11
C LEU A 163 36.52 -17.28 -25.04
#